data_AF-A0A062HCV6-F1
#
_entry.id   AF-A0A062HCV6-F1
#
_cell.length_a   1.000
_cell.length_b   1.000
_cell.length_c   1.000
_cell.angle_alpha   90.00
_cell.angle_beta   90.00
_cell.angle_gamma   90.00
#
_symmetry.space_group_name_H-M   'P 1'
#
loop_
_entity.id
_entity.type
_entity.pdbx_description
1 polymer ?
#
loop_
_entity_poly.entity_id
_entity_poly.type
_entity_poly.pdbx_seq_one_letter_code
_entity_poly.pdbx_strand_id
1 'polypeptide(L)'
;KSLDIFCDQWNHQYPKIGESWRANWENIRTIFSYPAEIRHAIYTTNAIESLNSVIRHSTKKRKIFSSDDSVKKVIYLATSNAAKKWTMPIQN
;
A
#
# COMPACT_ATOMS: atom_id res chain seq x y z
N LYS A 1 6.99 -5.17 -23.30
CA LYS A 1 7.19 -3.89 -24.01
C LYS A 1 7.18 -2.69 -23.07
N SER A 2 6.10 -2.35 -22.35
CA SER A 2 6.12 -1.17 -21.47
C SER A 2 7.14 -1.25 -20.32
N LEU A 3 7.31 -2.43 -19.70
CA LEU A 3 8.32 -2.63 -18.65
C LEU A 3 9.76 -2.50 -19.20
N ASP A 4 9.98 -2.94 -20.45
CA ASP A 4 11.29 -2.85 -21.09
C ASP A 4 11.68 -1.39 -21.35
N ILE A 5 10.76 -0.58 -21.90
CA ILE A 5 10.94 0.86 -22.10
C ILE A 5 11.24 1.58 -20.78
N PHE A 6 10.49 1.24 -19.73
CA PHE A 6 10.73 1.80 -18.39
C PHE A 6 12.14 1.46 -17.89
N CYS A 7 12.58 0.21 -18.05
CA CYS A 7 13.90 -0.23 -17.64
C CYS A 7 15.01 0.47 -18.43
N ASP A 8 14.85 0.62 -19.75
CA ASP A 8 15.82 1.31 -20.61
C ASP A 8 15.99 2.78 -20.21
N GLN A 9 14.90 3.43 -19.79
CA GLN A 9 14.93 4.84 -19.37
C GLN A 9 15.53 5.05 -17.97
N TRP A 10 15.34 4.13 -17.03
CA TRP A 10 15.62 4.39 -15.61
C TRP A 10 16.72 3.53 -14.99
N ASN A 11 17.15 2.45 -15.64
CA ASN A 11 18.15 1.54 -15.05
C ASN A 11 19.53 2.16 -14.87
N HIS A 12 19.88 3.21 -15.62
CA HIS A 12 21.17 3.91 -15.43
C HIS A 12 21.25 4.63 -14.08
N GLN A 13 20.12 5.16 -13.59
CA GLN A 13 20.03 5.82 -12.29
C GLN A 13 19.59 4.87 -11.17
N TYR A 14 18.66 3.97 -11.47
CA TYR A 14 18.00 3.11 -10.49
C TYR A 14 17.93 1.63 -10.95
N PRO A 15 19.08 0.95 -11.08
CA PRO A 15 19.13 -0.41 -11.65
C PRO A 15 18.30 -1.43 -10.85
N LYS A 16 18.21 -1.24 -9.52
CA LYS A 16 17.46 -2.11 -8.62
C LYS A 16 15.95 -2.07 -8.83
N ILE A 17 15.41 -0.98 -9.37
CA ILE A 17 13.97 -0.87 -9.62
C ILE A 17 13.59 -1.86 -10.74
N GLY A 18 14.28 -1.83 -11.88
CA GLY A 18 14.02 -2.75 -12.99
C GLY A 18 14.21 -4.22 -12.60
N GLU A 19 15.25 -4.55 -11.83
CA GLU A 19 15.46 -5.90 -11.28
C GLU A 19 14.28 -6.37 -10.43
N SER A 20 13.81 -5.53 -9.50
CA SER A 20 12.69 -5.85 -8.61
C SER A 20 11.38 -6.07 -9.37
N TRP A 21 11.08 -5.23 -10.36
CA TRP A 21 9.90 -5.39 -11.21
C TRP A 21 9.91 -6.70 -11.98
N ARG A 22 11.06 -7.07 -12.57
CA ARG A 22 11.20 -8.32 -13.32
C ARG A 22 11.10 -9.54 -12.42
N ALA A 23 11.74 -9.51 -11.24
CA ALA A 23 11.69 -10.60 -10.27
C ALA A 23 10.27 -10.87 -9.75
N ASN A 24 9.45 -9.83 -9.62
CA ASN A 24 8.07 -9.93 -9.11
C ASN A 24 7.01 -9.90 -10.21
N TRP A 25 7.40 -9.91 -11.50
CA TRP A 25 6.50 -9.62 -12.61
C TRP A 25 5.32 -10.59 -12.69
N GLU A 26 5.56 -11.88 -12.43
CA GLU A 26 4.50 -12.90 -12.45
C GLU A 26 3.39 -12.62 -11.42
N ASN A 27 3.74 -12.07 -10.26
CA ASN A 27 2.78 -11.68 -9.25
C ASN A 27 2.06 -10.38 -9.64
N ILE A 28 2.81 -9.39 -10.12
CA ILE A 28 2.26 -8.04 -10.39
C ILE A 28 1.36 -8.03 -11.64
N ARG A 29 1.70 -8.82 -12.67
CA ARG A 29 0.93 -8.84 -13.93
C ARG A 29 -0.51 -9.30 -13.75
N THR A 30 -0.81 -10.02 -12.66
CA THR A 30 -2.17 -10.45 -12.31
C THR A 30 -3.15 -9.28 -12.17
N ILE A 31 -2.66 -8.09 -11.82
CA ILE A 31 -3.48 -6.87 -11.72
C ILE A 31 -4.13 -6.54 -13.07
N PHE A 32 -3.46 -6.84 -14.20
CA PHE A 32 -4.01 -6.58 -15.53
C PHE A 32 -5.16 -7.52 -15.93
N SER A 33 -5.38 -8.61 -15.20
CA SER A 33 -6.51 -9.51 -15.41
C SER A 33 -7.83 -8.92 -14.89
N TYR A 34 -7.78 -7.87 -14.07
CA TYR A 34 -8.98 -7.22 -13.54
C TYR A 34 -9.54 -6.16 -14.49
N PRO A 35 -10.88 -5.95 -14.48
CA PRO A 35 -11.54 -4.82 -15.14
C PRO A 35 -10.92 -3.46 -14.79
N ALA A 36 -11.09 -2.46 -15.66
CA ALA A 36 -10.49 -1.14 -15.48
C ALA A 36 -10.94 -0.46 -14.17
N GLU A 37 -12.20 -0.64 -13.79
CA GLU A 37 -12.81 -0.10 -12.57
C GLU A 37 -12.11 -0.66 -11.32
N ILE A 38 -11.84 -1.96 -11.31
CA ILE A 38 -11.14 -2.63 -10.20
C ILE A 38 -9.65 -2.24 -10.19
N ARG A 39 -9.02 -2.15 -11.36
CA ARG A 39 -7.61 -1.70 -11.46
C ARG A 39 -7.43 -0.29 -10.92
N HIS A 40 -8.38 0.61 -11.19
CA HIS A 40 -8.34 1.96 -10.64
C HIS A 40 -8.34 1.93 -9.11
N ALA A 41 -9.23 1.16 -8.49
CA ALA A 41 -9.25 1.00 -7.03
C ALA A 41 -7.93 0.40 -6.48
N ILE A 42 -7.32 -0.55 -7.19
CA ILE A 42 -6.03 -1.14 -6.80
C ILE A 42 -4.88 -0.13 -6.92
N TYR A 43 -4.84 0.66 -7.99
CA TYR A 43 -3.81 1.67 -8.21
C TYR A 43 -3.91 2.84 -7.23
N THR A 44 -5.12 3.15 -6.75
CA THR A 44 -5.29 4.15 -5.70
C THR A 44 -4.72 3.62 -4.38
N THR A 45 -3.50 4.04 -4.05
CA THR A 45 -2.88 3.70 -2.76
C THR A 45 -3.54 4.44 -1.59
N ASN A 46 -4.43 5.41 -1.85
CA ASN A 46 -5.12 6.24 -0.85
C ASN A 46 -5.74 5.43 0.30
N ALA A 47 -6.36 4.29 0.02
CA ALA A 47 -6.96 3.45 1.07
C ALA A 47 -5.90 2.90 2.03
N ILE A 48 -4.82 2.33 1.49
CA ILE A 48 -3.72 1.75 2.27
C ILE A 48 -2.90 2.86 2.96
N GLU A 49 -2.57 3.94 2.25
CA GLU A 49 -1.80 5.06 2.78
C GLU A 49 -2.55 5.83 3.87
N SER A 50 -3.87 6.02 3.73
CA SER A 50 -4.68 6.64 4.77
C SER A 50 -4.67 5.83 6.07
N LEU A 51 -4.77 4.50 5.97
CA LEU A 51 -4.66 3.60 7.12
C LEU A 51 -3.26 3.62 7.74
N ASN A 52 -2.21 3.54 6.92
CA ASN A 52 -0.83 3.63 7.37
C ASN A 52 -0.55 4.95 8.10
N SER A 53 -1.11 6.06 7.60
CA SER A 53 -1.00 7.38 8.24
C SER A 53 -1.66 7.39 9.62
N VAL A 54 -2.87 6.82 9.77
CA VAL A 54 -3.55 6.68 11.07
C VAL A 54 -2.72 5.84 12.04
N ILE A 55 -2.22 4.68 11.59
CA ILE A 55 -1.40 3.80 12.42
C ILE A 55 -0.13 4.54 12.86
N ARG A 56 0.59 5.17 11.94
CA ARG A 56 1.81 5.93 12.21
C ARG A 56 1.56 7.07 13.19
N HIS A 57 0.44 7.79 13.06
CA HIS A 57 0.07 8.84 13.99
C HIS A 57 -0.19 8.30 15.41
N SER A 58 -0.89 7.15 15.52
CA SER A 58 -1.22 6.53 16.80
C SER A 58 0.02 5.98 17.53
N THR A 59 0.99 5.45 16.80
CA THR A 59 2.22 4.89 17.37
C THR A 59 3.30 5.95 17.60
N LYS A 60 3.33 7.05 16.84
CA LYS A 60 4.34 8.12 17.00
C LYS A 60 4.42 8.70 18.43
N LYS A 61 3.29 8.74 19.15
CA LYS A 61 3.22 9.23 20.53
C LYS A 61 3.80 8.24 21.56
N ARG A 62 3.96 6.96 21.21
CA ARG A 62 4.47 5.89 22.08
C ARG A 62 5.59 5.13 21.36
N LYS A 63 6.84 5.55 21.57
CA LYS A 63 8.01 4.94 20.93
C LYS A 63 8.36 3.56 21.49
N ILE A 64 7.98 3.26 22.73
CA ILE A 64 8.25 1.99 23.40
C ILE A 64 6.92 1.44 23.90
N PHE A 65 6.74 0.14 23.67
CA PHE A 65 5.59 -0.63 24.13
C PHE A 65 6.06 -1.66 25.15
N SER A 66 5.23 -1.93 26.16
CA SER A 66 5.57 -2.85 27.25
C SER A 66 5.44 -4.32 26.84
N SER A 67 4.70 -4.61 25.77
CA SER A 67 4.50 -5.94 25.20
C SER A 67 3.89 -5.86 23.80
N ASP A 68 3.98 -6.96 23.04
CA ASP A 68 3.32 -7.08 21.73
C ASP A 68 1.81 -6.85 21.80
N ASP A 69 1.16 -7.33 22.87
CA ASP A 69 -0.28 -7.15 23.02
C ASP A 69 -0.65 -5.68 23.27
N SER A 70 0.22 -4.91 23.91
CA SER A 70 -0.01 -3.47 24.10
C SER A 70 0.02 -2.70 22.76
N VAL A 71 0.92 -3.04 21.83
CA VAL A 71 0.95 -2.42 20.50
C VAL A 71 -0.23 -2.88 19.64
N LYS A 72 -0.57 -4.17 19.66
CA LYS A 72 -1.76 -4.71 18.97
C LYS A 72 -3.03 -3.99 19.41
N LYS A 73 -3.19 -3.74 20.72
CA LYS A 73 -4.33 -2.98 21.27
C LYS A 73 -4.39 -1.55 20.75
N VAL A 74 -3.25 -0.86 20.66
CA VAL A 74 -3.21 0.52 20.11
C VAL A 74 -3.57 0.52 18.63
N ILE A 75 -3.00 -0.40 17.84
CA ILE A 75 -3.33 -0.53 16.42
C ILE A 75 -4.83 -0.82 16.25
N TYR A 76 -5.37 -1.80 16.97
CA TYR A 76 -6.79 -2.15 16.94
C TYR A 76 -7.70 -0.96 17.25
N LEU A 77 -7.40 -0.19 18.29
CA LEU A 77 -8.19 0.99 18.65
C LEU A 77 -8.09 2.09 17.59
N ALA A 78 -6.91 2.29 17.01
CA ALA A 78 -6.70 3.28 15.95
C ALA A 78 -7.46 2.91 14.66
N THR A 79 -7.37 1.64 14.23
CA THR A 79 -8.08 1.15 13.05
C THR A 79 -9.59 1.13 13.26
N SER A 80 -10.07 0.69 14.43
CA SER A 80 -11.49 0.71 14.78
C SER A 80 -12.08 2.12 14.77
N ASN A 81 -11.33 3.12 15.24
CA ASN A 81 -11.77 4.52 15.19
C ASN A 81 -11.73 5.11 13.78
N ALA A 82 -10.76 4.73 12.95
CA ALA A 82 -10.73 5.14 11.55
C ALA A 82 -11.91 4.53 10.75
N ALA A 83 -12.20 3.25 10.97
CA ALA A 83 -13.27 2.52 10.29
C ALA A 83 -14.65 3.17 10.47
N LYS A 84 -14.91 3.82 11.62
CA LYS A 84 -16.16 4.59 11.85
C LYS A 84 -16.40 5.70 10.82
N LYS A 85 -15.35 6.18 10.14
CA LYS A 85 -15.44 7.23 9.11
C LYS A 85 -15.56 6.67 7.69
N TRP A 86 -15.44 5.36 7.50
CA TRP A 86 -15.53 4.71 6.19
C TRP A 86 -16.99 4.41 5.84
N THR A 87 -17.76 5.47 5.63
CA THR A 87 -19.20 5.39 5.33
C THR A 87 -19.50 5.47 3.84
N MET A 88 -18.53 5.87 3.02
CA MET A 88 -18.71 6.06 1.58
C MET A 88 -18.40 4.77 0.80
N PRO A 89 -19.32 4.28 -0.03
CA PRO A 89 -19.04 3.17 -0.93
C PRO A 89 -18.12 3.60 -2.07
N ILE A 90 -17.38 2.63 -2.63
CA ILE A 90 -16.55 2.84 -3.81
C ILE A 90 -17.46 3.29 -4.95
N GLN A 91 -17.16 4.46 -5.53
CA GLN A 91 -17.83 5.00 -6.70
C GLN A 91 -17.14 4.45 -7.96
N ASN A 92 -17.91 4.07 -8.97
CA ASN A 92 -17.41 3.66 -10.29
C ASN A 92 -17.25 4.88 -11.20
#